data_AF-A0A2G9U6X3-F1
#
_entry.id   AF-A0A2G9U6X3-F1
#
_cell.length_a   1.000
_cell.length_b   1.000
_cell.length_c   1.000
_cell.angle_alpha   90.00
_cell.angle_beta   90.00
_cell.angle_gamma   90.00
#
_symmetry.space_group_name_H-M   'P 1'
#
loop_
_entity.id
_entity.type
_entity.pdbx_description
1 polymer ?
#
loop_
_entity_poly.entity_id
_entity_poly.type
_entity_poly.pdbx_seq_one_letter_code
_entity_poly.pdbx_strand_id
1 'polypeptide(L)'
;MFPPDVVAGLFLIVFGIIGVLLYGLITYKRWTGRSGVTAPMTKFMTTWAMVYHYTVVAWSRWAAVQWPNWFRVLSPTTCLAICALPWIAGLVQSIVEHQFKWFVPLYFNPDRYGMDADWVKYNAYGTNTYYMVCNVVLMVLPFPFYAAALMVLFQRQAERTIKSERNEKEAEGWEESVVRISPSSSVIRKGVMSAFRDKLALSAIYDYELRSSSGCGGSEQRHSLIRMNRDLTISSQLNRVCSSR
;
A
#
# COMPACT_ATOMS: atom_id res chain seq x y z
N MET A 1 -10.92 -13.25 17.10
CA MET A 1 -10.12 -13.28 15.85
C MET A 1 -9.63 -11.86 15.62
N PHE A 2 -8.33 -11.59 15.76
CA PHE A 2 -7.81 -10.23 15.66
C PHE A 2 -7.90 -9.70 14.22
N PRO A 3 -8.09 -8.38 14.02
CA PRO A 3 -7.98 -7.79 12.70
C PRO A 3 -6.61 -8.08 12.09
N PRO A 4 -6.51 -8.39 10.79
CA PRO A 4 -5.24 -8.72 10.14
C PRO A 4 -4.19 -7.60 10.28
N ASP A 5 -4.64 -6.34 10.37
CA ASP A 5 -3.76 -5.17 10.56
C ASP A 5 -3.08 -5.17 11.94
N VAL A 6 -3.83 -5.56 12.98
CA VAL A 6 -3.30 -5.69 14.34
C VAL A 6 -2.28 -6.84 14.40
N VAL A 7 -2.58 -7.96 13.72
CA VAL A 7 -1.67 -9.10 13.65
C VAL A 7 -0.36 -8.73 12.93
N ALA A 8 -0.44 -7.98 11.83
CA ALA A 8 0.75 -7.51 11.10
C ALA A 8 1.59 -6.53 11.93
N GLY A 9 0.96 -5.58 12.63
CA GLY A 9 1.65 -4.65 13.52
C GLY A 9 2.33 -5.37 14.69
N LEU A 10 1.63 -6.33 15.31
CA LEU A 10 2.17 -7.11 16.42
C LEU A 10 3.30 -8.04 15.96
N PHE A 11 3.19 -8.62 14.76
CA PHE A 11 4.27 -9.37 14.12
C PHE A 11 5.52 -8.50 13.90
N LEU A 12 5.37 -7.27 13.41
CA LEU A 12 6.49 -6.33 13.24
C LEU A 12 7.18 -6.01 14.56
N ILE A 13 6.40 -5.81 15.64
CA ILE A 13 6.94 -5.56 16.97
C ILE A 13 7.72 -6.78 17.47
N VAL A 14 7.13 -7.97 17.38
CA VAL A 14 7.77 -9.22 17.82
C VAL A 14 9.03 -9.51 17.00
N PHE A 15 8.98 -9.38 15.69
CA PHE A 15 10.13 -9.59 14.81
C PHE A 15 11.22 -8.55 15.05
N GLY A 16 10.85 -7.29 15.30
CA GLY A 16 11.78 -6.24 15.71
C GLY A 16 12.47 -6.56 17.03
N ILE A 17 11.71 -7.00 18.05
CA ILE A 17 12.27 -7.42 19.35
C ILE A 17 13.19 -8.62 19.18
N ILE A 18 12.78 -9.66 18.45
CA ILE A 18 13.60 -10.84 18.19
C ILE A 18 14.88 -10.44 17.45
N GLY A 19 14.78 -9.59 16.42
CA GLY A 19 15.92 -9.07 15.68
C GLY A 19 16.90 -8.31 16.58
N VAL A 20 16.39 -7.41 17.43
CA VAL A 20 17.20 -6.67 18.42
C VAL A 20 17.90 -7.63 19.39
N LEU A 21 17.18 -8.63 19.93
CA LEU A 21 17.73 -9.60 20.87
C LEU A 21 18.78 -10.51 20.22
N LEU A 22 18.51 -10.99 19.01
CA LEU A 22 19.40 -11.89 18.28
C LEU A 22 20.66 -11.15 17.83
N TYR A 23 20.53 -9.93 17.32
CA TYR A 23 21.67 -9.06 17.01
C TYR A 23 22.47 -8.77 18.28
N GLY A 24 21.79 -8.39 19.36
CA GLY A 24 22.37 -8.18 20.68
C GLY A 24 23.18 -9.38 21.16
N LEU A 25 22.64 -10.59 21.05
CA LEU A 25 23.30 -11.85 21.45
C LEU A 25 24.55 -12.16 20.61
N ILE A 26 24.46 -12.01 19.28
CA ILE A 26 25.59 -12.22 18.36
C ILE A 26 26.73 -11.25 18.70
N THR A 27 26.40 -9.98 18.93
CA THR A 27 27.39 -8.96 19.32
C THR A 27 27.90 -9.15 20.74
N TYR A 28 27.06 -9.55 21.69
CA TYR A 28 27.42 -9.78 23.10
C TYR A 28 28.42 -10.92 23.23
N LYS A 29 28.21 -12.04 22.51
CA LYS A 29 29.17 -13.16 22.46
C LYS A 29 30.55 -12.76 21.92
N ARG A 30 30.63 -11.67 21.15
CA ARG A 30 31.89 -11.13 20.64
C ARG A 30 32.47 -10.03 21.53
N TRP A 31 31.63 -9.35 22.29
CA TRP A 31 31.98 -8.24 23.19
C TRP A 31 32.67 -8.69 24.48
N THR A 32 32.38 -9.88 24.99
CA THR A 32 33.07 -10.46 26.16
C THR A 32 34.59 -10.66 25.99
N GLY A 33 35.16 -10.33 24.82
CA GLY A 33 36.60 -10.30 24.57
C GLY A 33 37.26 -8.92 24.47
N ARG A 34 36.53 -7.78 24.50
CA ARG A 34 37.13 -6.43 24.37
C ARG A 34 36.38 -5.38 25.19
N SER A 35 36.95 -5.04 26.34
CA SER A 35 36.53 -3.95 27.22
C SER A 35 36.76 -2.60 26.55
N GLY A 36 35.70 -1.85 26.24
CA GLY A 36 35.81 -0.48 25.74
C GLY A 36 34.49 0.03 25.18
N VAL A 37 34.02 1.14 25.74
CA VAL A 37 32.72 1.76 25.52
C VAL A 37 32.47 2.07 24.03
N THR A 38 31.55 1.32 23.40
CA THR A 38 31.01 1.63 22.07
C THR A 38 29.56 2.06 22.19
N ALA A 39 29.16 3.06 21.38
CA ALA A 39 27.81 3.62 21.32
C ALA A 39 26.73 2.52 21.23
N PRO A 40 25.48 2.76 21.69
CA PRO A 40 24.45 1.74 21.74
C PRO A 40 24.19 1.13 20.36
N MET A 41 24.79 -0.05 20.13
CA MET A 41 24.84 -0.83 18.89
C MET A 41 23.45 -1.10 18.29
N THR A 42 22.42 -1.09 19.13
CA THR A 42 21.00 -1.16 18.77
C THR A 42 20.53 -0.04 17.86
N LYS A 43 21.21 1.12 17.85
CA LYS A 43 20.87 2.24 16.96
C LYS A 43 21.17 1.96 15.49
N PHE A 44 22.20 1.16 15.16
CA PHE A 44 22.55 0.90 13.75
C PHE A 44 21.48 0.04 13.06
N MET A 45 21.10 -1.08 13.66
CA MET A 45 20.09 -1.99 13.08
C MET A 45 18.74 -1.33 12.89
N THR A 46 18.27 -0.61 13.90
CA THR A 46 16.97 0.08 13.84
C THR A 46 16.97 1.22 12.84
N THR A 47 18.07 1.99 12.73
CA THR A 47 18.19 3.06 11.73
C THR A 47 18.17 2.49 10.31
N TRP A 48 18.96 1.45 10.02
CA TRP A 48 18.95 0.83 8.69
C TRP A 48 17.61 0.21 8.35
N ALA A 49 16.99 -0.51 9.29
CA ALA A 49 15.66 -1.07 9.09
C ALA A 49 14.65 0.04 8.73
N MET A 50 14.65 1.18 9.42
CA MET A 50 13.77 2.31 9.09
C MET A 50 14.00 2.85 7.69
N VAL A 51 15.27 2.98 7.26
CA VAL A 51 15.60 3.43 5.90
C VAL A 51 15.07 2.47 4.84
N TYR A 52 15.22 1.16 5.04
CA TYR A 52 14.66 0.15 4.14
C TYR A 52 13.13 0.16 4.10
N HIS A 53 12.46 0.49 5.21
CA HIS A 53 11.00 0.62 5.23
C HIS A 53 10.51 1.75 4.32
N TYR A 54 11.24 2.87 4.19
CA TYR A 54 10.82 3.96 3.28
C TYR A 54 10.71 3.48 1.83
N THR A 55 11.65 2.66 1.39
CA THR A 55 11.64 2.05 0.05
C THR A 55 10.46 1.10 -0.11
N VAL A 56 10.25 0.21 0.85
CA VAL A 56 9.16 -0.78 0.80
C VAL A 56 7.79 -0.10 0.82
N VAL A 57 7.63 0.99 1.57
CA VAL A 57 6.40 1.80 1.59
C VAL A 57 6.19 2.51 0.25
N ALA A 58 7.24 3.06 -0.36
CA ALA A 58 7.12 3.68 -1.67
C ALA A 58 6.70 2.65 -2.74
N TRP A 59 7.32 1.46 -2.70
CA TRP A 59 6.99 0.35 -3.59
C TRP A 59 5.55 -0.14 -3.38
N SER A 60 5.09 -0.33 -2.14
CA SER A 60 3.74 -0.83 -1.87
C SER A 60 2.65 0.14 -2.33
N ARG A 61 2.89 1.46 -2.20
CA ARG A 61 2.01 2.50 -2.74
C ARG A 61 1.94 2.45 -4.27
N TRP A 62 3.09 2.29 -4.94
CA TRP A 62 3.11 2.11 -6.38
C TRP A 62 2.37 0.84 -6.81
N ALA A 63 2.59 -0.29 -6.14
CA ALA A 63 1.91 -1.56 -6.43
C ALA A 63 0.38 -1.45 -6.25
N ALA A 64 -0.08 -0.74 -5.22
CA ALA A 64 -1.50 -0.49 -4.98
C ALA A 64 -2.14 0.35 -6.11
N VAL A 65 -1.40 1.30 -6.67
CA VAL A 65 -1.85 2.09 -7.81
C VAL A 65 -1.83 1.24 -9.09
N GLN A 66 -0.72 0.58 -9.41
CA GLN A 66 -0.57 -0.17 -10.65
C GLN A 66 -1.54 -1.35 -10.73
N TRP A 67 -1.67 -2.14 -9.66
CA TRP A 67 -2.46 -3.37 -9.64
C TRP A 67 -3.44 -3.42 -8.44
N PRO A 68 -4.53 -2.63 -8.47
CA PRO A 68 -5.45 -2.53 -7.33
C PRO A 68 -6.14 -3.85 -7.00
N ASN A 69 -6.50 -4.65 -8.01
CA ASN A 69 -7.17 -5.94 -7.80
C ASN A 69 -6.22 -6.98 -7.19
N TRP A 70 -4.96 -7.01 -7.63
CA TRP A 70 -3.96 -7.91 -7.05
C TRP A 70 -3.62 -7.52 -5.61
N PHE A 71 -3.44 -6.22 -5.35
CA PHE A 71 -3.11 -5.71 -4.03
C PHE A 71 -4.22 -5.98 -3.00
N ARG A 72 -5.50 -5.93 -3.42
CA ARG A 72 -6.65 -6.25 -2.55
C ARG A 72 -6.77 -7.73 -2.18
N VAL A 73 -6.26 -8.63 -3.01
CA VAL A 73 -6.33 -10.10 -2.79
C VAL A 73 -5.00 -10.63 -2.25
N LEU A 74 -4.07 -9.73 -1.89
CA LEU A 74 -2.78 -10.12 -1.33
C LEU A 74 -2.99 -10.91 -0.03
N SER A 75 -2.40 -12.11 0.03
CA SER A 75 -2.53 -12.95 1.22
C SER A 75 -1.84 -12.31 2.42
N PRO A 76 -2.34 -12.53 3.66
CA PRO A 76 -1.69 -12.05 4.87
C PRO A 76 -0.23 -12.50 4.99
N THR A 77 0.08 -13.72 4.56
CA THR A 77 1.45 -14.27 4.57
C THR A 77 2.41 -13.44 3.71
N THR A 78 1.99 -13.00 2.52
CA THR A 78 2.82 -12.17 1.66
C THR A 78 3.03 -10.79 2.26
N CYS A 79 2.01 -10.21 2.90
CA CYS A 79 2.15 -8.95 3.63
C CYS A 79 3.19 -9.07 4.76
N LEU A 80 3.12 -10.14 5.56
CA LEU A 80 4.10 -10.41 6.61
C LEU A 80 5.52 -10.59 6.05
N ALA A 81 5.65 -11.31 4.92
CA ALA A 81 6.94 -11.49 4.25
C ALA A 81 7.53 -10.16 3.78
N ILE A 82 6.73 -9.30 3.13
CA ILE A 82 7.16 -7.96 2.69
C ILE A 82 7.59 -7.11 3.89
N CYS A 83 6.85 -7.17 5.00
CA CYS A 83 7.16 -6.48 6.24
C CYS A 83 8.44 -6.99 6.93
N ALA A 84 8.79 -8.26 6.76
CA ALA A 84 10.02 -8.83 7.32
C ALA A 84 11.28 -8.42 6.53
N LEU A 85 11.16 -8.09 5.23
CA LEU A 85 12.31 -7.79 4.37
C LEU A 85 13.19 -6.63 4.88
N PRO A 86 12.66 -5.46 5.28
CA PRO A 86 13.49 -4.37 5.82
C PRO A 86 14.26 -4.74 7.08
N TRP A 87 13.68 -5.57 7.94
CA TRP A 87 14.33 -6.04 9.15
C TRP A 87 15.48 -6.99 8.83
N ILE A 88 15.27 -7.93 7.91
CA ILE A 88 16.32 -8.84 7.45
C ILE A 88 17.44 -8.05 6.77
N ALA A 89 17.12 -7.11 5.89
CA ALA A 89 18.11 -6.27 5.21
C ALA A 89 18.91 -5.42 6.21
N GLY A 90 18.24 -4.77 7.17
CA GLY A 90 18.89 -3.99 8.22
C GLY A 90 19.79 -4.84 9.12
N LEU A 91 19.38 -6.07 9.44
CA LEU A 91 20.18 -7.02 10.22
C LEU A 91 21.41 -7.49 9.44
N VAL A 92 21.25 -7.89 8.17
CA VAL A 92 22.36 -8.29 7.30
C VAL A 92 23.36 -7.14 7.14
N GLN A 93 22.87 -5.92 6.89
CA GLN A 93 23.72 -4.74 6.80
C GLN A 93 24.48 -4.48 8.11
N SER A 94 23.81 -4.53 9.25
CA SER A 94 24.45 -4.34 10.55
C SER A 94 25.48 -5.43 10.84
N ILE A 95 25.27 -6.66 10.37
CA ILE A 95 26.26 -7.74 10.46
C ILE A 95 27.47 -7.40 9.58
N VAL A 96 27.28 -6.97 8.33
CA VAL A 96 28.39 -6.57 7.44
C VAL A 96 29.24 -5.48 8.10
N GLU A 97 28.63 -4.43 8.63
CA GLU A 97 29.33 -3.34 9.30
C GLU A 97 30.19 -3.82 10.49
N HIS A 98 29.79 -4.89 11.18
CA HIS A 98 30.48 -5.37 12.38
C HIS A 98 31.41 -6.58 12.13
N GLN A 99 31.22 -7.31 11.03
CA GLN A 99 32.04 -8.49 10.71
C GLN A 99 33.31 -8.12 9.94
N PHE A 100 33.27 -7.04 9.16
CA PHE A 100 34.40 -6.68 8.32
C PHE A 100 35.37 -5.71 9.01
N LYS A 101 36.67 -6.04 8.94
CA LYS A 101 37.75 -5.26 9.58
C LYS A 101 38.00 -3.89 8.92
N TRP A 102 37.50 -3.66 7.70
CA TRP A 102 37.63 -2.38 6.99
C TRP A 102 36.66 -1.32 7.51
N PHE A 103 35.65 -1.73 8.28
CA PHE A 103 34.66 -0.83 8.84
C PHE A 103 35.17 -0.24 10.16
N VAL A 104 35.26 1.09 10.23
CA VAL A 104 35.70 1.81 11.43
C VAL A 104 34.47 2.14 12.30
N PRO A 105 34.30 1.51 13.48
CA PRO A 105 33.14 1.77 14.33
C PRO A 105 33.20 3.17 14.94
N LEU A 106 32.03 3.81 15.03
CA LEU A 106 31.88 5.07 15.75
C LEU A 106 31.71 4.82 17.26
N TYR A 107 32.38 5.61 18.08
CA TYR A 107 32.24 5.58 19.54
C TYR A 107 31.80 6.96 20.05
N PHE A 108 31.24 6.99 21.25
CA PHE A 108 30.84 8.27 21.87
C PHE A 108 32.06 8.89 22.58
N ASN A 109 32.41 10.13 22.22
CA ASN A 109 33.47 10.88 22.86
C ASN A 109 32.85 11.96 23.76
N PRO A 110 33.00 11.86 25.10
CA PRO A 110 32.41 12.82 26.04
C PRO A 110 33.01 14.23 25.90
N ASP A 111 34.28 14.34 25.51
CA ASP A 111 35.00 15.63 25.42
C ASP A 111 34.53 16.48 24.23
N ARG A 112 34.06 15.82 23.16
CA ARG A 112 33.49 16.47 21.96
C ARG A 112 31.97 16.45 21.95
N TYR A 113 31.35 15.89 22.98
CA TYR A 113 29.89 15.74 23.11
C TYR A 113 29.23 15.15 21.85
N GLY A 114 29.87 14.16 21.22
CA GLY A 114 29.47 13.65 19.90
C GLY A 114 29.98 12.25 19.59
N MET A 115 29.52 11.70 18.46
CA MET A 115 30.09 10.47 17.91
C MET A 115 31.42 10.80 17.21
N ASP A 116 32.47 10.09 17.60
CA ASP A 116 33.83 10.27 17.10
C ASP A 116 34.35 8.94 16.53
N ALA A 117 35.34 9.04 15.66
CA ALA A 117 36.00 7.89 15.05
C ALA A 117 37.44 8.28 14.66
N ASP A 118 38.27 7.28 14.36
CA ASP A 118 39.56 7.55 13.69
C ASP A 118 39.28 8.00 12.24
N TRP A 119 39.09 9.30 12.04
CA TRP A 119 38.66 9.89 10.76
C TRP A 119 39.66 9.63 9.62
N VAL A 120 40.95 9.49 9.93
CA VAL A 120 41.98 9.16 8.94
C VAL A 120 41.76 7.75 8.42
N LYS A 121 41.54 6.77 9.32
CA LYS A 121 41.20 5.40 8.92
C LYS A 121 39.81 5.32 8.29
N TYR A 122 38.84 6.08 8.79
CA TYR A 122 37.47 6.09 8.26
C TYR A 122 37.44 6.48 6.77
N ASN A 123 38.26 7.46 6.37
CA ASN A 123 38.38 7.88 4.98
C ASN A 123 39.22 6.91 4.13
N ALA A 124 40.29 6.33 4.68
CA ALA A 124 41.21 5.46 3.95
C ALA A 124 40.65 4.05 3.71
N TYR A 125 39.88 3.48 4.65
CA TYR A 125 39.40 2.08 4.60
C TYR A 125 38.01 1.93 3.95
N GLY A 126 37.49 2.96 3.27
CA GLY A 126 36.25 2.88 2.50
C GLY A 126 34.97 2.94 3.34
N THR A 127 35.05 3.14 4.66
CA THR A 127 33.87 3.33 5.52
C THR A 127 33.08 4.57 5.07
N ASN A 128 33.78 5.67 4.75
CA ASN A 128 33.17 6.87 4.18
C ASN A 128 32.39 6.59 2.89
N THR A 129 33.04 5.92 1.92
CA THR A 129 32.44 5.58 0.63
C THR A 129 31.22 4.68 0.79
N TYR A 130 31.30 3.69 1.68
CA TYR A 130 30.18 2.81 1.99
C TYR A 130 28.95 3.58 2.47
N TYR A 131 29.13 4.45 3.47
CA TYR A 131 28.02 5.28 3.97
C TYR A 131 27.50 6.24 2.91
N MET A 132 28.36 6.88 2.13
CA MET A 132 27.95 7.76 1.03
C MET A 132 27.08 7.01 0.03
N VAL A 133 27.53 5.86 -0.46
CA VAL A 133 26.79 5.07 -1.46
C VAL A 133 25.47 4.55 -0.87
N CYS A 134 25.50 3.93 0.31
CA CYS A 134 24.28 3.39 0.92
C CYS A 134 23.25 4.48 1.22
N ASN A 135 23.66 5.62 1.76
CA ASN A 135 22.74 6.72 2.06
C ASN A 135 22.18 7.35 0.77
N VAL A 136 23.02 7.61 -0.23
CA VAL A 136 22.57 8.21 -1.50
C VAL A 136 21.61 7.27 -2.22
N VAL A 137 21.97 5.99 -2.37
CA VAL A 137 21.12 4.99 -3.04
C VAL A 137 19.78 4.89 -2.32
N LEU A 138 19.77 4.74 -0.99
CA LEU A 138 18.53 4.57 -0.24
C LEU A 138 17.69 5.86 -0.14
N MET A 139 18.30 7.04 -0.23
CA MET A 139 17.55 8.30 -0.38
C MET A 139 16.91 8.44 -1.75
N VAL A 140 17.63 8.05 -2.82
CA VAL A 140 17.17 8.26 -4.20
C VAL A 140 16.12 7.24 -4.61
N LEU A 141 16.24 6.00 -4.13
CA LEU A 141 15.45 4.85 -4.58
C LEU A 141 13.91 5.00 -4.37
N PRO A 142 13.39 5.67 -3.32
CA PRO A 142 11.95 5.96 -3.21
C PRO A 142 11.40 6.87 -4.33
N PHE A 143 12.20 7.78 -4.89
CA PHE A 143 11.72 8.78 -5.85
C PHE A 143 11.20 8.14 -7.16
N PRO A 144 11.92 7.22 -7.82
CA PRO A 144 11.38 6.49 -8.98
C PRO A 144 10.05 5.79 -8.71
N PHE A 145 9.85 5.18 -7.54
CA PHE A 145 8.59 4.52 -7.20
C PHE A 145 7.43 5.53 -7.08
N TYR A 146 7.65 6.67 -6.43
CA TYR A 146 6.65 7.72 -6.35
C TYR A 146 6.36 8.35 -7.71
N ALA A 147 7.39 8.60 -8.53
CA ALA A 147 7.22 9.09 -9.89
C ALA A 147 6.39 8.12 -10.73
N ALA A 148 6.67 6.81 -10.65
CA ALA A 148 5.90 5.78 -11.33
C ALA A 148 4.43 5.75 -10.87
N ALA A 149 4.18 5.86 -9.56
CA ALA A 149 2.81 5.93 -9.03
C ALA A 149 2.05 7.15 -9.56
N LEU A 150 2.68 8.33 -9.58
CA LEU A 150 2.07 9.56 -10.10
C LEU A 150 1.80 9.49 -11.60
N MET A 151 2.73 8.95 -12.39
CA MET A 151 2.54 8.77 -13.83
C MET A 151 1.30 7.92 -14.13
N VAL A 152 1.13 6.81 -13.42
CA VAL A 152 -0.04 5.93 -13.59
C VAL A 152 -1.33 6.60 -13.15
N LEU A 153 -1.30 7.41 -12.09
CA LEU A 153 -2.47 8.18 -11.66
C LEU A 153 -2.88 9.21 -12.72
N PHE A 154 -1.93 9.96 -13.27
CA PHE A 154 -2.23 10.95 -14.31
C PHE A 154 -2.75 10.31 -15.59
N GLN A 155 -2.18 9.18 -16.01
CA GLN A 155 -2.69 8.41 -17.16
C GLN A 155 -4.15 8.01 -16.96
N ARG A 156 -4.49 7.47 -15.77
CA ARG A 156 -5.88 7.09 -15.46
C ARG A 156 -6.83 8.26 -15.34
N GLN A 157 -6.36 9.41 -14.87
CA GLN A 157 -7.18 10.63 -14.83
C GLN A 157 -7.48 11.12 -16.24
N ALA A 158 -6.48 11.15 -17.13
CA ALA A 158 -6.68 11.53 -18.53
C ALA A 158 -7.67 10.60 -19.25
N GLU A 159 -7.55 9.29 -19.07
CA GLU A 159 -8.49 8.31 -19.65
C GLU A 159 -9.93 8.51 -19.16
N ARG A 160 -10.12 8.88 -17.90
CA ARG A 160 -11.46 9.13 -17.33
C ARG A 160 -12.10 10.37 -17.94
N THR A 161 -11.34 11.45 -18.09
CA THR A 161 -11.83 12.69 -18.72
C THR A 161 -12.24 12.44 -20.17
N ILE A 162 -11.42 11.73 -20.94
CA ILE A 162 -11.76 11.38 -22.33
C ILE A 162 -13.02 10.49 -22.40
N LYS A 163 -13.16 9.54 -21.47
CA LYS A 163 -14.32 8.65 -21.43
C LYS A 163 -15.60 9.38 -21.00
N SER A 164 -15.53 10.34 -20.08
CA SER A 164 -16.70 11.15 -19.69
C SER A 164 -17.18 12.02 -20.84
N GLU A 165 -16.27 12.68 -21.54
CA GLU A 165 -16.61 13.49 -22.72
C GLU A 165 -17.26 12.66 -23.84
N ARG A 166 -16.77 11.43 -24.06
CA ARG A 166 -17.38 10.52 -25.04
C ARG A 166 -18.78 10.09 -24.62
N ASN A 167 -18.98 9.76 -23.34
CA ASN A 167 -20.28 9.35 -22.83
C ASN A 167 -21.31 10.50 -22.88
N GLU A 168 -20.88 11.75 -22.65
CA GLU A 168 -21.73 12.94 -22.75
C GLU A 168 -22.19 13.17 -24.21
N LYS A 169 -21.26 13.11 -25.17
CA LYS A 169 -21.59 13.20 -26.61
C LYS A 169 -22.52 12.07 -27.07
N GLU A 170 -22.33 10.87 -26.55
CA GLU A 170 -23.23 9.74 -26.83
C GLU A 170 -24.63 10.01 -26.26
N ALA A 171 -24.74 10.54 -25.04
CA ALA A 171 -26.02 10.89 -24.44
C ALA A 171 -26.78 11.97 -25.22
N GLU A 172 -26.09 13.03 -25.67
CA GLU A 172 -26.68 14.09 -26.51
C GLU A 172 -27.22 13.54 -27.85
N GLY A 173 -26.45 12.68 -28.52
CA GLY A 173 -26.89 12.06 -29.79
C GLY A 173 -28.09 11.13 -29.62
N TRP A 174 -28.18 10.41 -28.50
CA TRP A 174 -29.36 9.62 -28.15
C TRP A 174 -30.59 10.48 -27.89
N GLU A 175 -30.45 11.61 -27.18
CA GLU A 175 -31.57 12.54 -26.98
C GLU A 175 -32.12 13.08 -28.30
N GLU A 176 -31.25 13.51 -29.23
CA GLU A 176 -31.69 13.96 -30.55
C GLU A 176 -32.43 12.87 -31.34
N SER A 177 -31.96 11.63 -31.24
CA SER A 177 -32.55 10.48 -31.93
C SER A 177 -33.94 10.15 -31.38
N VAL A 178 -34.09 10.16 -30.05
CA VAL A 178 -35.39 9.98 -29.37
C VAL A 178 -36.34 11.12 -29.68
N VAL A 179 -35.83 12.37 -29.76
CA VAL A 179 -36.63 13.54 -30.14
C VAL A 179 -37.17 13.41 -31.56
N ARG A 180 -36.37 12.91 -32.51
CA ARG A 180 -36.77 12.72 -33.92
C ARG A 180 -37.78 11.58 -34.14
N ILE A 181 -37.71 10.49 -33.37
CA ILE A 181 -38.56 9.31 -33.58
C ILE A 181 -39.96 9.46 -32.95
N SER A 182 -40.15 10.35 -31.97
CA SER A 182 -41.46 10.50 -31.31
C SER A 182 -41.90 11.96 -31.17
N PRO A 183 -42.58 12.55 -32.19
CA PRO A 183 -43.13 13.91 -32.11
C PRO A 183 -44.36 14.03 -31.19
N SER A 184 -45.03 12.92 -30.84
CA SER A 184 -46.47 12.96 -30.53
C SER A 184 -46.91 12.50 -29.14
N SER A 185 -46.02 12.28 -28.15
CA SER A 185 -46.48 11.90 -26.80
C SER A 185 -45.51 12.31 -25.70
N SER A 186 -45.81 13.44 -25.05
CA SER A 186 -45.10 13.97 -23.87
C SER A 186 -45.16 13.01 -22.65
N VAL A 187 -46.08 12.05 -22.67
CA VAL A 187 -46.30 11.10 -21.57
C VAL A 187 -45.32 9.92 -21.65
N ILE A 188 -45.04 9.40 -22.85
CA ILE A 188 -44.08 8.29 -23.04
C ILE A 188 -42.65 8.76 -22.77
N ARG A 189 -42.29 10.01 -23.15
CA ARG A 189 -40.97 10.59 -22.83
C ARG A 189 -40.69 10.66 -21.33
N LYS A 190 -41.68 11.07 -20.52
CA LYS A 190 -41.51 11.16 -19.06
C LYS A 190 -41.31 9.78 -18.43
N GLY A 191 -42.03 8.76 -18.88
CA GLY A 191 -41.90 7.39 -18.37
C GLY A 191 -40.54 6.75 -18.68
N VAL A 192 -40.05 6.91 -19.91
CA VAL A 192 -38.75 6.34 -20.32
C VAL A 192 -37.59 7.07 -19.66
N MET A 193 -37.63 8.41 -19.56
CA MET A 193 -36.60 9.20 -18.86
C MET A 193 -36.57 8.90 -17.36
N SER A 194 -37.72 8.70 -16.70
CA SER A 194 -37.76 8.31 -15.28
C SER A 194 -37.11 6.94 -15.07
N ALA A 195 -37.48 5.93 -15.87
CA ALA A 195 -36.94 4.59 -15.74
C ALA A 195 -35.42 4.53 -16.03
N PHE A 196 -34.93 5.39 -16.94
CA PHE A 196 -33.49 5.48 -17.23
C PHE A 196 -32.73 6.19 -16.12
N ARG A 197 -33.31 7.27 -15.56
CA ARG A 197 -32.73 8.00 -14.44
C ARG A 197 -32.66 7.14 -13.18
N ASP A 198 -33.64 6.28 -12.95
CA ASP A 198 -33.64 5.30 -11.86
C ASP A 198 -32.56 4.23 -12.05
N LYS A 199 -32.31 3.76 -13.29
CA LYS A 199 -31.21 2.83 -13.59
C LYS A 199 -29.82 3.47 -13.46
N LEU A 200 -29.67 4.73 -13.87
CA LEU A 200 -28.43 5.49 -13.70
C LEU A 200 -28.15 5.77 -12.23
N ALA A 201 -29.18 6.18 -11.46
CA ALA A 201 -29.08 6.35 -10.01
C ALA A 201 -28.71 5.04 -9.31
N LEU A 202 -29.31 3.91 -9.71
CA LEU A 202 -28.94 2.59 -9.17
C LEU A 202 -27.48 2.22 -9.48
N SER A 203 -26.99 2.52 -10.68
CA SER A 203 -25.60 2.25 -11.05
C SER A 203 -24.60 3.12 -10.29
N ALA A 204 -24.94 4.39 -10.06
CA ALA A 204 -24.13 5.32 -9.30
C ALA A 204 -24.12 4.97 -7.81
N ILE A 205 -25.25 4.51 -7.26
CA ILE A 205 -25.35 3.99 -5.88
C ILE A 205 -24.55 2.69 -5.74
N TYR A 206 -24.58 1.79 -6.73
CA TYR A 206 -23.78 0.57 -6.72
C TYR A 206 -22.28 0.86 -6.73
N ASP A 207 -21.83 1.83 -7.53
CA ASP A 207 -20.42 2.22 -7.61
C ASP A 207 -19.96 3.00 -6.36
N TYR A 208 -20.88 3.73 -5.70
CA TYR A 208 -20.64 4.40 -4.42
C TYR A 208 -20.59 3.40 -3.24
N GLU A 209 -21.46 2.39 -3.19
CA GLU A 209 -21.42 1.35 -2.15
C GLU A 209 -20.23 0.40 -2.30
N LEU A 210 -19.80 0.08 -3.53
CA LEU A 210 -18.54 -0.64 -3.77
C LEU A 210 -17.30 0.14 -3.29
N ARG A 211 -17.41 1.47 -3.23
CA ARG A 211 -16.39 2.38 -2.70
C ARG A 211 -16.54 2.62 -1.20
N SER A 212 -17.75 2.60 -0.65
CA SER A 212 -18.05 2.77 0.78
C SER A 212 -17.88 1.49 1.61
N SER A 213 -18.02 0.31 1.00
CA SER A 213 -17.79 -1.00 1.66
C SER A 213 -16.31 -1.43 1.62
N SER A 214 -15.41 -0.59 1.08
CA SER A 214 -13.96 -0.83 1.10
C SER A 214 -13.27 -0.36 2.40
N GLY A 215 -14.03 0.16 3.37
CA GLY A 215 -13.60 0.33 4.75
C GLY A 215 -14.45 -0.56 5.65
N CYS A 216 -13.81 -1.48 6.37
CA CYS A 216 -14.40 -2.44 7.33
C CYS A 216 -15.08 -3.71 6.75
N GLY A 217 -14.32 -4.82 6.77
CA GLY A 217 -14.81 -6.10 7.30
C GLY A 217 -15.98 -6.82 6.59
N GLY A 218 -16.01 -6.88 5.26
CA GLY A 218 -17.13 -7.42 4.49
C GLY A 218 -17.13 -8.93 4.20
N SER A 219 -16.92 -9.82 5.18
CA SER A 219 -17.14 -11.27 4.97
C SER A 219 -18.56 -11.74 5.33
N GLU A 220 -19.24 -11.08 6.28
CA GLU A 220 -20.63 -11.43 6.66
C GLU A 220 -21.70 -10.84 5.72
N GLN A 221 -21.45 -9.67 5.14
CA GLN A 221 -22.42 -8.96 4.30
C GLN A 221 -22.65 -9.61 2.92
N ARG A 222 -21.69 -10.42 2.43
CA ARG A 222 -21.86 -11.15 1.17
C ARG A 222 -22.94 -12.23 1.25
N HIS A 223 -23.15 -12.84 2.42
CA HIS A 223 -24.17 -13.88 2.60
C HIS A 223 -25.59 -13.32 2.75
N SER A 224 -25.76 -12.09 3.26
CA SER A 224 -27.08 -11.45 3.36
C SER A 224 -27.54 -10.86 2.02
N LEU A 225 -26.61 -10.32 1.22
CA LEU A 225 -26.92 -9.73 -0.10
C LEU A 225 -27.31 -10.77 -1.16
N ILE A 226 -26.71 -11.97 -1.12
CA ILE A 226 -27.15 -13.10 -1.97
C ILE A 226 -28.57 -13.55 -1.58
N ARG A 227 -28.95 -13.39 -0.30
CA ARG A 227 -30.31 -13.71 0.19
C ARG A 227 -31.34 -12.68 -0.27
N MET A 228 -31.05 -11.38 -0.14
CA MET A 228 -31.95 -10.31 -0.61
C MET A 228 -32.17 -10.32 -2.12
N ASN A 229 -31.13 -10.62 -2.91
CA ASN A 229 -31.28 -10.69 -4.38
C ASN A 229 -32.14 -11.90 -4.80
N ARG A 230 -32.12 -13.00 -4.04
CA ARG A 230 -33.00 -14.15 -4.26
C ARG A 230 -34.47 -13.79 -3.98
N ASP A 231 -34.74 -13.05 -2.89
CA ASP A 231 -36.10 -12.68 -2.49
C ASP A 231 -36.72 -11.64 -3.45
N LEU A 232 -35.93 -10.67 -3.94
CA LEU A 232 -36.40 -9.70 -4.94
C LEU A 232 -36.68 -10.35 -6.30
N THR A 233 -35.89 -11.34 -6.70
CA THR A 233 -36.13 -12.07 -7.95
C THR A 233 -37.42 -12.90 -7.86
N ILE A 234 -37.69 -13.52 -6.70
CA ILE A 234 -38.93 -14.30 -6.46
C ILE A 234 -40.17 -13.40 -6.39
N SER A 235 -40.10 -12.26 -5.71
CA SER A 235 -41.23 -11.30 -5.66
C SER A 235 -41.54 -10.67 -7.03
N SER A 236 -40.53 -10.47 -7.89
CA SER A 236 -40.75 -9.94 -9.25
C SER A 236 -41.43 -10.94 -10.19
N GLN A 237 -41.21 -12.24 -9.99
CA GLN A 237 -41.84 -13.30 -10.78
C GLN A 237 -43.30 -13.52 -10.33
N LEU A 238 -43.58 -13.45 -9.03
CA LEU A 238 -44.94 -13.57 -8.48
C LEU A 238 -45.87 -12.43 -8.94
N ASN A 239 -45.36 -11.19 -9.04
CA ASN A 239 -46.16 -10.07 -9.54
C ASN A 239 -46.44 -10.12 -11.05
N ARG A 240 -45.61 -10.81 -11.86
CA ARG A 240 -45.91 -11.04 -13.29
C ARG A 240 -47.02 -12.05 -13.51
N VAL A 241 -47.17 -13.05 -12.63
CA VAL A 241 -48.21 -14.08 -12.75
C VAL A 241 -49.59 -13.54 -12.35
N CYS A 242 -49.67 -12.63 -11.38
CA CYS A 242 -50.95 -12.01 -10.97
C CYS A 242 -51.49 -10.94 -11.93
N SER A 243 -50.67 -10.40 -12.84
CA SER A 243 -51.11 -9.40 -13.83
C SER A 243 -51.66 -10.01 -15.13
N SER A 244 -51.79 -11.34 -15.19
CA SER A 244 -52.22 -12.11 -16.38
C SER A 244 -53.62 -12.73 -16.22
N ARG A 245 -54.43 -12.28 -15.26
CA ARG A 245 -55.84 -12.66 -15.14
C ARG A 245 -56.74 -11.44 -15.20
#